data_AF-A0AAW0TV85-F1
#
_entry.id   AF-A0AAW0TV85-F1
#
_cell.length_a   1.000
_cell.length_b   1.000
_cell.length_c   1.000
_cell.angle_alpha   90.00
_cell.angle_beta   90.00
_cell.angle_gamma   90.00
#
_symmetry.space_group_name_H-M   'P 1'
#
loop_
_entity.id
_entity.type
_entity.pdbx_description
1 polymer ?
#
loop_
_entity_poly.entity_id
_entity_poly.type
_entity_poly.pdbx_seq_one_letter_code
_entity_poly.pdbx_strand_id
1 'polypeptide(L)'
;MYADPSLSYNPTRNSLGLITFLWPKLSVLTRLLMSSTDMALFEGKYQHEKSKNYEEFLKAIGVPLVPRKVVVNSSPVVEVTRCKGETSGDKEETCEEQWSIRMSTLLRDIEYRFVPGQPMQTESMGGQAKNVFTIENNRIIQRQDAPTYSTEVVREFTDDGLTMTMKHVESGIECHRYFKRIK
;
A
#
# COMPACT_ATOMS: atom_id res chain seq x y z
N MET A 1 24.94 -0.10 83.62
CA MET A 1 25.38 1.27 83.33
C MET A 1 24.14 2.10 82.99
N TYR A 2 24.16 3.42 83.20
CA TYR A 2 22.98 4.32 83.10
C TYR A 2 23.13 5.33 81.93
N ALA A 3 22.02 5.96 81.53
CA ALA A 3 21.85 7.03 80.51
C ALA A 3 22.10 6.59 79.04
N ASP A 4 21.17 6.59 78.08
CA ASP A 4 20.17 7.61 77.64
C ASP A 4 20.83 8.95 77.18
N PRO A 5 20.34 9.72 76.16
CA PRO A 5 18.99 9.67 75.56
C PRO A 5 18.79 9.96 74.04
N SER A 6 17.52 9.86 73.63
CA SER A 6 16.77 10.75 72.70
C SER A 6 16.81 10.62 71.15
N LEU A 7 15.59 10.44 70.59
CA LEU A 7 14.93 11.13 69.45
C LEU A 7 15.70 11.29 68.11
N SER A 8 15.15 10.93 66.94
CA SER A 8 13.79 11.18 66.38
C SER A 8 13.63 10.37 65.05
N TYR A 9 12.49 10.17 64.36
CA TYR A 9 11.04 10.31 64.57
C TYR A 9 10.31 9.37 63.55
N ASN A 10 9.01 9.07 63.73
CA ASN A 10 8.20 8.07 62.98
C ASN A 10 7.37 8.74 61.84
N PRO A 11 6.49 8.09 61.03
CA PRO A 11 6.28 6.67 60.65
C PRO A 11 6.52 6.48 59.12
N THR A 12 5.94 5.58 58.28
CA THR A 12 4.89 4.50 58.28
C THR A 12 5.32 3.49 57.17
N ARG A 13 5.19 2.16 57.29
CA ARG A 13 4.02 1.24 57.26
C ARG A 13 3.42 0.95 55.86
N ASN A 14 3.20 -0.35 55.58
CA ASN A 14 2.50 -0.99 54.44
C ASN A 14 3.26 -1.02 53.08
N SER A 15 2.96 -1.91 52.12
CA SER A 15 2.69 -3.38 52.15
C SER A 15 2.42 -3.90 50.73
N LEU A 16 2.90 -5.11 50.39
CA LEU A 16 2.47 -5.97 49.25
C LEU A 16 2.68 -5.42 47.83
N GLY A 17 2.98 -6.33 46.87
CA GLY A 17 3.12 -5.95 45.46
C GLY A 17 3.93 -6.92 44.59
N LEU A 18 3.45 -8.16 44.41
CA LEU A 18 3.98 -9.04 43.36
C LEU A 18 3.53 -8.51 41.98
N ILE A 19 4.43 -7.81 41.28
CA ILE A 19 4.15 -7.31 39.92
C ILE A 19 4.23 -8.48 38.93
N THR A 20 3.09 -9.11 38.68
CA THR A 20 2.93 -10.03 37.54
C THR A 20 3.05 -9.23 36.24
N PHE A 21 4.07 -9.54 35.42
CA PHE A 21 4.24 -8.96 34.09
C PHE A 21 3.16 -9.46 33.12
N LEU A 22 1.97 -8.88 33.21
CA LEU A 22 0.94 -8.96 32.19
C LEU A 22 1.37 -8.11 30.98
N TRP A 23 2.09 -8.72 30.04
CA TRP A 23 2.25 -8.14 28.70
C TRP A 23 0.86 -8.07 28.05
N PRO A 24 0.32 -6.88 27.72
CA PRO A 24 -0.92 -6.79 26.99
C PRO A 24 -0.68 -7.27 25.55
N LYS A 25 -1.50 -8.21 25.07
CA LYS A 25 -1.56 -8.56 23.64
C LYS A 25 -2.16 -7.39 22.87
N LEU A 26 -1.35 -6.41 22.48
CA LEU A 26 -1.73 -5.35 21.53
C LEU A 26 -1.89 -5.95 20.12
N SER A 27 -3.00 -6.63 19.92
CA SER A 27 -3.45 -7.08 18.60
C SER A 27 -3.96 -5.88 17.80
N VAL A 28 -3.19 -5.51 16.77
CA VAL A 28 -3.63 -4.90 15.50
C VAL A 28 -4.93 -4.09 15.57
N LEU A 29 -4.85 -2.82 15.96
CA LEU A 29 -6.01 -1.91 15.91
C LEU A 29 -5.71 -0.46 15.52
N THR A 30 -4.66 -0.25 14.73
CA THR A 30 -4.46 1.01 13.98
C THR A 30 -5.22 0.95 12.65
N ARG A 31 -6.54 0.78 12.69
CA ARG A 31 -7.38 0.95 11.49
C ARG A 31 -7.43 2.43 11.13
N LEU A 32 -6.67 2.81 10.11
CA LEU A 32 -6.72 4.16 9.53
C LEU A 32 -8.14 4.42 8.99
N LEU A 33 -8.81 5.44 9.53
CA LEU A 33 -10.16 5.82 9.10
C LEU A 33 -10.13 6.53 7.74
N MET A 34 -10.15 5.74 6.66
CA MET A 34 -10.36 6.24 5.30
C MET A 34 -11.78 6.82 5.15
N SER A 35 -11.89 8.00 4.51
CA SER A 35 -13.18 8.65 4.28
C SER A 35 -13.98 7.94 3.20
N SER A 36 -15.32 7.95 3.31
CA SER A 36 -16.22 7.46 2.27
C SER A 36 -15.98 8.14 0.91
N THR A 37 -15.54 9.40 0.93
CA THR A 37 -15.28 10.20 -0.27
C THR A 37 -14.04 9.73 -1.03
N ASP A 38 -12.91 9.51 -0.33
CA ASP A 38 -11.65 9.06 -0.93
C ASP A 38 -11.84 7.69 -1.61
N MET A 39 -12.62 6.82 -0.98
CA MET A 39 -12.88 5.47 -1.48
C MET A 39 -13.72 5.47 -2.77
N ALA A 40 -14.67 6.40 -2.92
CA ALA A 40 -15.42 6.56 -4.16
C ALA A 40 -14.59 7.19 -5.31
N LEU A 41 -13.56 7.98 -4.97
CA LEU A 41 -12.67 8.63 -5.94
C LEU A 41 -11.82 7.61 -6.73
N PHE A 42 -11.47 6.48 -6.12
CA PHE A 42 -10.63 5.46 -6.75
C PHE A 42 -11.38 4.58 -7.75
N GLU A 43 -12.60 4.15 -7.42
CA GLU A 43 -13.36 3.19 -8.22
C GLU A 43 -13.65 3.74 -9.64
N GLY A 44 -13.45 2.91 -10.67
CA GLY A 44 -13.71 3.28 -12.07
C GLY A 44 -12.64 2.87 -13.09
N LYS A 45 -12.75 3.41 -14.31
CA LYS A 45 -11.87 3.11 -15.45
C LYS A 45 -11.13 4.36 -15.92
N TYR A 46 -9.88 4.18 -16.32
CA TYR A 46 -8.96 5.26 -16.65
C TYR A 46 -8.19 4.94 -17.95
N GLN A 47 -8.46 5.69 -19.01
CA GLN A 47 -7.79 5.55 -20.31
C GLN A 47 -6.47 6.33 -20.31
N HIS A 48 -5.36 5.67 -20.66
CA HIS A 48 -4.06 6.33 -20.86
C HIS A 48 -4.14 7.38 -21.97
N GLU A 49 -3.62 8.58 -21.69
CA GLU A 49 -3.43 9.65 -22.69
C GLU A 49 -1.97 9.76 -23.15
N LYS A 50 -1.03 9.85 -22.19
CA LYS A 50 0.37 10.24 -22.46
C LYS A 50 1.30 9.81 -21.34
N SER A 51 2.60 9.79 -21.62
CA SER A 51 3.61 9.51 -20.60
C SER A 51 4.90 10.27 -20.85
N LYS A 52 5.61 10.62 -19.77
CA LYS A 52 6.94 11.26 -19.76
C LYS A 52 7.95 10.26 -19.21
N ASN A 53 9.11 10.14 -19.84
CA ASN A 53 10.25 9.31 -19.40
C ASN A 53 9.99 7.78 -19.26
N TYR A 54 8.85 7.27 -19.76
CA TYR A 54 8.45 5.88 -19.55
C TYR A 54 9.38 4.85 -20.21
N GLU A 55 10.01 5.18 -21.34
CA GLU A 55 11.01 4.28 -21.96
C GLU A 55 12.26 4.11 -21.07
N GLU A 56 12.78 5.20 -20.49
CA GLU A 56 13.96 5.13 -19.64
C GLU A 56 13.67 4.40 -18.32
N PHE A 57 12.46 4.56 -17.75
CA PHE A 57 12.01 3.73 -16.63
C PHE A 57 11.96 2.23 -17.00
N LEU A 58 11.34 1.87 -18.14
CA LEU A 58 11.28 0.47 -18.60
C LEU A 58 12.66 -0.13 -18.87
N LYS A 59 13.59 0.67 -19.40
CA LYS A 59 15.00 0.32 -19.60
C LYS A 59 15.72 0.11 -18.27
N ALA A 60 15.42 0.93 -17.25
CA ALA A 60 16.02 0.83 -15.92
C ALA A 60 15.60 -0.48 -15.20
N ILE A 61 14.32 -0.86 -15.28
CA ILE A 61 13.82 -2.16 -14.77
C ILE A 61 14.10 -3.35 -15.72
N GLY A 62 15.03 -3.20 -16.67
CA GLY A 62 15.58 -4.30 -17.49
C GLY A 62 14.75 -4.74 -18.70
N VAL A 63 13.68 -4.04 -19.11
CA VAL A 63 12.85 -4.46 -20.26
C VAL A 63 13.62 -4.33 -21.58
N PRO A 64 13.77 -5.42 -22.38
CA PRO A 64 14.49 -5.39 -23.66
C PRO A 64 13.90 -4.42 -24.68
N LEU A 65 14.75 -3.92 -25.60
CA LEU A 65 14.42 -2.83 -26.54
C LEU A 65 13.12 -3.07 -27.35
N VAL A 66 12.92 -4.27 -27.90
CA VAL A 66 11.77 -4.58 -28.76
C VAL A 66 10.44 -4.52 -28.00
N PRO A 67 10.19 -5.32 -26.93
CA PRO A 67 8.94 -5.22 -26.17
C PRO A 67 8.77 -3.85 -25.51
N ARG A 68 9.87 -3.18 -25.13
CA ARG A 68 9.86 -1.81 -24.59
C ARG A 68 9.24 -0.81 -25.58
N LYS A 69 9.64 -0.83 -26.85
CA LYS A 69 9.03 0.04 -27.88
C LYS A 69 7.54 -0.26 -28.11
N VAL A 70 7.13 -1.53 -28.05
CA VAL A 70 5.71 -1.91 -28.17
C VAL A 70 4.87 -1.34 -27.02
N VAL A 71 5.30 -1.48 -25.76
CA VAL A 71 4.51 -0.98 -24.61
C VAL A 71 4.55 0.55 -24.47
N VAL A 72 5.62 1.21 -24.91
CA VAL A 72 5.71 2.70 -24.94
C VAL A 72 4.69 3.28 -25.92
N ASN A 73 4.47 2.61 -27.05
CA ASN A 73 3.47 2.99 -28.07
C ASN A 73 2.06 2.46 -27.77
N SER A 74 1.80 1.93 -26.57
CA SER A 74 0.50 1.39 -26.16
C SER A 74 -0.27 2.32 -25.22
N SER A 75 -1.59 2.35 -25.37
CA SER A 75 -2.50 3.16 -24.55
C SER A 75 -3.40 2.29 -23.65
N PRO A 76 -2.85 1.73 -22.55
CA PRO A 76 -3.56 0.81 -21.67
C PRO A 76 -4.71 1.47 -20.91
N VAL A 77 -5.66 0.65 -20.46
CA VAL A 77 -6.73 1.03 -19.53
C VAL A 77 -6.38 0.53 -18.14
N VAL A 78 -6.50 1.39 -17.13
CA VAL A 78 -6.49 0.99 -15.72
C VAL A 78 -7.93 0.92 -15.22
N GLU A 79 -8.30 -0.18 -14.57
CA GLU A 79 -9.57 -0.40 -13.89
C GLU A 79 -9.30 -0.61 -12.41
N VAL A 80 -10.04 0.08 -11.55
CA VAL A 80 -9.93 -0.01 -10.09
C VAL A 80 -11.31 -0.34 -9.52
N THR A 81 -11.36 -1.38 -8.70
CA THR A 81 -12.60 -1.90 -8.09
C THR A 81 -12.36 -2.32 -6.65
N ARG A 82 -13.43 -2.39 -5.85
CA ARG A 82 -13.38 -2.82 -4.44
C ARG A 82 -14.44 -3.86 -4.13
N CYS A 83 -14.01 -5.00 -3.59
CA CYS A 83 -14.91 -5.94 -2.92
C CYS A 83 -15.20 -5.39 -1.51
N LYS A 84 -16.44 -4.98 -1.28
CA LYS A 84 -16.95 -4.57 0.04
C LYS A 84 -17.44 -5.84 0.74
N GLY A 85 -16.98 -6.08 1.96
CA GLY A 85 -17.44 -7.22 2.75
C GLY A 85 -18.87 -6.99 3.23
N GLU A 86 -19.85 -7.61 2.57
CA GLU A 86 -21.27 -7.47 2.92
C GLU A 86 -21.68 -8.53 3.95
N THR A 87 -21.84 -8.13 5.21
CA THR A 87 -22.54 -8.94 6.23
C THR A 87 -24.05 -8.91 5.95
N SER A 88 -24.49 -9.59 4.89
CA SER A 88 -25.90 -9.87 4.64
C SER A 88 -26.38 -11.06 5.48
N GLY A 89 -27.69 -11.11 5.76
CA GLY A 89 -28.25 -12.00 6.80
C GLY A 89 -28.10 -13.50 6.53
N ASP A 90 -27.95 -14.25 7.62
CA ASP A 90 -28.07 -15.72 7.71
C ASP A 90 -27.16 -16.58 6.82
N LYS A 91 -26.16 -15.98 6.14
CA LYS A 91 -25.09 -16.70 5.44
C LYS A 91 -23.71 -16.10 5.71
N GLU A 92 -22.86 -16.90 6.32
CA GLU A 92 -21.51 -16.51 6.75
C GLU A 92 -20.48 -16.57 5.59
N GLU A 93 -20.73 -15.81 4.51
CA GLU A 93 -19.76 -15.57 3.44
C GLU A 93 -19.06 -14.21 3.65
N THR A 94 -18.22 -14.14 4.68
CA THR A 94 -17.40 -12.97 5.02
C THR A 94 -16.26 -12.76 4.03
N CYS A 95 -16.52 -12.09 2.91
CA CYS A 95 -15.44 -11.52 2.09
C CYS A 95 -14.69 -10.43 2.87
N GLU A 96 -13.37 -10.56 3.00
CA GLU A 96 -12.53 -9.45 3.49
C GLU A 96 -12.54 -8.28 2.51
N GLU A 97 -12.40 -7.05 3.02
CA GLU A 97 -12.37 -5.87 2.16
C GLU A 97 -11.08 -5.84 1.32
N GLN A 98 -11.23 -5.97 0.01
CA GLN A 98 -10.12 -6.14 -0.91
C GLN A 98 -10.27 -5.20 -2.12
N TRP A 99 -9.17 -4.57 -2.51
CA TRP A 99 -9.07 -3.74 -3.71
C TRP A 99 -8.47 -4.55 -4.86
N SER A 100 -8.90 -4.26 -6.10
CA SER A 100 -8.25 -4.74 -7.32
C SER A 100 -7.86 -3.57 -8.22
N ILE A 101 -6.61 -3.59 -8.70
CA ILE A 101 -6.12 -2.71 -9.76
C ILE A 101 -5.73 -3.59 -10.96
N ARG A 102 -6.51 -3.51 -12.04
CA ARG A 102 -6.24 -4.19 -13.31
C ARG A 102 -5.72 -3.18 -14.33
N MET A 103 -4.56 -3.44 -14.91
CA MET A 103 -4.04 -2.70 -16.05
C MET A 103 -4.11 -3.60 -17.29
N SER A 104 -4.98 -3.25 -18.23
CA SER A 104 -5.18 -3.98 -19.48
C SER A 104 -4.27 -3.41 -20.58
N THR A 105 -3.45 -4.24 -21.22
CA THR A 105 -2.41 -3.79 -22.18
C THR A 105 -2.40 -4.62 -23.46
N LEU A 106 -1.75 -4.12 -24.52
CA LEU A 106 -1.63 -4.82 -25.81
C LEU A 106 -0.86 -6.16 -25.75
N LEU A 107 -0.11 -6.44 -24.67
CA LEU A 107 0.66 -7.69 -24.52
C LEU A 107 0.00 -8.68 -23.57
N ARG A 108 -0.50 -8.19 -22.43
CA ARG A 108 -1.24 -8.95 -21.41
C ARG A 108 -1.89 -8.00 -20.41
N ASP A 109 -2.91 -8.48 -19.71
CA ASP A 109 -3.42 -7.81 -18.52
C ASP A 109 -2.52 -8.10 -17.31
N ILE A 110 -2.49 -7.16 -16.37
CA ILE A 110 -1.82 -7.31 -15.06
C ILE A 110 -2.83 -6.89 -13.99
N GLU A 111 -3.17 -7.78 -13.07
CA GLU A 111 -4.14 -7.52 -12.00
C GLU A 111 -3.50 -7.72 -10.62
N TYR A 112 -3.61 -6.72 -9.75
CA TYR A 112 -3.18 -6.77 -8.36
C TYR A 112 -4.40 -6.75 -7.45
N ARG A 113 -4.62 -7.85 -6.71
CA ARG A 113 -5.63 -7.94 -5.65
C ARG A 113 -4.95 -7.84 -4.30
N PHE A 114 -5.35 -6.87 -3.48
CA PHE A 114 -4.66 -6.53 -2.24
C PHE A 114 -5.59 -6.00 -1.14
N VAL A 115 -5.17 -6.21 0.11
CA VAL A 115 -5.70 -5.52 1.29
C VAL A 115 -4.67 -4.46 1.71
N PRO A 116 -5.04 -3.18 1.93
CA PRO A 116 -4.08 -2.13 2.26
C PRO A 116 -3.23 -2.47 3.51
N GLY A 117 -1.92 -2.25 3.39
CA GLY A 117 -0.92 -2.56 4.42
C GLY A 117 -0.46 -4.02 4.46
N GLN A 118 -1.16 -4.97 3.83
CA GLN A 118 -0.73 -6.35 3.76
C GLN A 118 0.31 -6.58 2.64
N PRO A 119 1.33 -7.43 2.84
CA PRO A 119 2.26 -7.83 1.79
C PRO A 119 1.71 -8.96 0.92
N MET A 120 1.89 -8.85 -0.39
CA MET A 120 1.61 -9.92 -1.37
C MET A 120 2.88 -10.28 -2.15
N GLN A 121 2.92 -11.49 -2.73
CA GLN A 121 3.97 -11.91 -3.67
C GLN A 121 3.43 -11.85 -5.10
N THR A 122 4.28 -11.44 -6.05
CA THR A 122 3.95 -11.33 -7.48
C THR A 122 5.16 -11.61 -8.36
N GLU A 123 4.94 -12.24 -9.52
CA GLU A 123 6.00 -12.38 -10.52
C GLU A 123 6.32 -11.03 -11.20
N SER A 124 7.61 -10.69 -11.24
CA SER A 124 8.14 -9.48 -11.88
C SER A 124 9.29 -9.81 -12.82
N MET A 125 9.76 -8.82 -13.59
CA MET A 125 10.97 -8.98 -14.42
C MET A 125 12.24 -9.23 -13.59
N GLY A 126 12.24 -8.89 -12.29
CA GLY A 126 13.33 -9.16 -11.36
C GLY A 126 13.18 -10.48 -10.57
N GLY A 127 12.22 -11.32 -10.93
CA GLY A 127 11.87 -12.54 -10.19
C GLY A 127 10.65 -12.35 -9.28
N GLN A 128 10.50 -13.23 -8.28
CA GLN A 128 9.43 -13.12 -7.29
C GLN A 128 9.62 -11.85 -6.46
N ALA A 129 8.61 -10.98 -6.45
CA ALA A 129 8.67 -9.65 -5.88
C ALA A 129 7.59 -9.44 -4.82
N LYS A 130 8.02 -8.90 -3.68
CA LYS A 130 7.13 -8.52 -2.57
C LYS A 130 6.52 -7.16 -2.86
N ASN A 131 5.20 -7.10 -2.95
CA ASN A 131 4.45 -5.87 -3.10
C ASN A 131 3.73 -5.52 -1.79
N VAL A 132 3.73 -4.24 -1.41
CA VAL A 132 2.86 -3.67 -0.36
C VAL A 132 2.13 -2.48 -0.95
N PHE A 133 0.81 -2.43 -0.78
CA PHE A 133 -0.03 -1.32 -1.20
C PHE A 133 -0.52 -0.55 0.03
N THR A 134 -0.37 0.77 0.07
CA THR A 134 -0.94 1.66 1.09
C THR A 134 -1.86 2.70 0.44
N ILE A 135 -2.81 3.21 1.22
CA ILE A 135 -3.76 4.24 0.78
C ILE A 135 -3.59 5.47 1.67
N GLU A 136 -3.42 6.64 1.05
CA GLU A 136 -3.12 7.90 1.71
C GLU A 136 -3.87 9.04 1.00
N ASN A 137 -4.92 9.59 1.63
CA ASN A 137 -5.80 10.61 1.03
C ASN A 137 -6.32 10.16 -0.34
N ASN A 138 -6.12 10.95 -1.40
CA ASN A 138 -6.47 10.63 -2.79
C ASN A 138 -5.45 9.72 -3.51
N ARG A 139 -4.61 8.96 -2.80
CA ARG A 139 -3.50 8.19 -3.39
C ARG A 139 -3.49 6.72 -3.01
N ILE A 140 -3.16 5.86 -3.98
CA ILE A 140 -2.75 4.48 -3.75
C ILE A 140 -1.26 4.36 -4.07
N ILE A 141 -0.45 3.97 -3.09
CA ILE A 141 1.00 3.83 -3.20
C ILE A 141 1.36 2.36 -3.18
N GLN A 142 2.08 1.91 -4.20
CA GLN A 142 2.60 0.55 -4.32
C GLN A 142 4.11 0.60 -4.14
N ARG A 143 4.64 -0.21 -3.21
CA ARG A 143 6.08 -0.43 -3.06
C ARG A 143 6.38 -1.89 -3.39
N GLN A 144 7.21 -2.09 -4.42
CA GLN A 144 7.70 -3.39 -4.85
C GLN A 144 9.18 -3.52 -4.54
N ASP A 145 9.55 -4.64 -3.93
CA ASP A 145 10.91 -5.09 -3.66
C ASP A 145 11.12 -6.42 -4.40
N ALA A 146 12.12 -6.48 -5.28
CA ALA A 146 12.47 -7.66 -6.08
C ALA A 146 13.99 -7.88 -6.11
N PRO A 147 14.49 -9.12 -6.25
CA PRO A 147 15.92 -9.45 -6.16
C PRO A 147 16.89 -8.65 -7.03
N THR A 148 16.43 -8.00 -8.11
CA THR A 148 17.27 -7.18 -9.00
C THR A 148 16.93 -5.68 -9.02
N TYR A 149 15.77 -5.27 -8.51
CA TYR A 149 15.33 -3.86 -8.49
C TYR A 149 14.14 -3.63 -7.56
N SER A 150 14.00 -2.41 -7.05
CA SER A 150 12.82 -1.92 -6.34
C SER A 150 12.10 -0.83 -7.13
N THR A 151 10.78 -0.76 -6.97
CA THR A 151 9.98 0.35 -7.55
C THR A 151 8.96 0.89 -6.56
N GLU A 152 8.79 2.21 -6.58
CA GLU A 152 7.67 2.90 -5.95
C GLU A 152 6.74 3.44 -7.04
N VAL A 153 5.44 3.14 -6.94
CA VAL A 153 4.41 3.58 -7.88
C VAL A 153 3.30 4.28 -7.12
N VAL A 154 3.25 5.61 -7.24
CA VAL A 154 2.21 6.46 -6.64
C VAL A 154 1.13 6.69 -7.69
N ARG A 155 -0.10 6.29 -7.37
CA ARG A 155 -1.31 6.55 -8.18
C ARG A 155 -2.14 7.61 -7.45
N GLU A 156 -2.14 8.83 -7.98
CA GLU A 156 -2.91 9.95 -7.44
C GLU A 156 -4.16 10.20 -8.28
N PHE A 157 -5.32 10.20 -7.63
CA PHE A 157 -6.63 10.24 -8.26
C PHE A 157 -7.30 11.61 -8.12
N THR A 158 -8.10 11.96 -9.12
CA THR A 158 -9.00 13.13 -9.15
C THR A 158 -10.31 12.74 -9.84
N ASP A 159 -11.31 13.64 -9.84
CA ASP A 159 -12.56 13.42 -10.58
C ASP A 159 -12.29 13.23 -12.09
N ASP A 160 -11.35 13.99 -12.64
CA ASP A 160 -10.97 13.94 -14.06
C ASP A 160 -10.16 12.69 -14.45
N GLY A 161 -9.46 12.04 -13.50
CA GLY A 161 -8.64 10.87 -13.83
C GLY A 161 -7.58 10.46 -12.80
N LEU A 162 -6.42 10.04 -13.33
CA LEU A 162 -5.33 9.41 -12.59
C LEU A 162 -3.97 9.90 -13.11
N THR A 163 -3.13 10.42 -12.22
CA THR A 163 -1.69 10.60 -12.46
C THR A 163 -0.92 9.50 -11.75
N MET A 164 -0.15 8.72 -12.51
CA MET A 164 0.69 7.65 -11.98
C MET A 164 2.17 7.99 -12.15
N THR A 165 2.86 8.19 -11.04
CA THR A 165 4.32 8.36 -10.99
C THR A 165 4.97 7.01 -10.65
N MET A 166 5.94 6.57 -11.44
CA MET A 166 6.67 5.32 -11.25
C MET A 166 8.17 5.60 -11.15
N LYS A 167 8.82 5.13 -10.08
CA LYS A 167 10.23 5.38 -9.78
C LYS A 167 10.99 4.08 -9.62
N HIS A 168 12.14 3.95 -10.29
CA HIS A 168 13.11 2.88 -10.10
C HIS A 168 14.13 3.31 -9.04
N VAL A 169 14.06 2.68 -7.86
CA VAL A 169 14.61 3.22 -6.61
C VAL A 169 16.13 3.39 -6.69
N GLU A 170 16.82 2.38 -7.20
CA GLU A 170 18.28 2.28 -7.27
C GLU A 170 18.92 3.36 -8.15
N SER A 171 18.20 3.79 -9.19
CA SER A 171 18.68 4.77 -10.16
C SER A 171 18.13 6.19 -9.96
N GLY A 172 17.09 6.33 -9.13
CA GLY A 172 16.28 7.55 -9.06
C GLY A 172 15.45 7.88 -10.32
N ILE A 173 15.52 7.09 -11.40
CA ILE A 173 14.77 7.33 -12.64
C ILE A 173 13.26 7.27 -12.36
N GLU A 174 12.61 8.39 -12.63
CA GLU A 174 11.17 8.58 -12.44
C GLU A 174 10.47 8.81 -13.79
N CYS A 175 9.26 8.28 -13.93
CA CYS A 175 8.39 8.53 -15.09
C CYS A 175 6.96 8.83 -14.64
N HIS A 176 6.23 9.60 -15.45
CA HIS A 176 4.83 9.95 -15.17
C HIS A 176 3.94 9.47 -16.30
N ARG A 177 2.82 8.83 -15.95
CA ARG A 177 1.77 8.40 -16.88
C ARG A 177 0.46 9.06 -16.49
N TYR A 178 -0.24 9.65 -17.44
CA TYR A 178 -1.48 10.39 -17.22
C TYR A 178 -2.64 9.67 -17.90
N PHE A 179 -3.75 9.54 -17.18
CA PHE A 179 -4.95 8.84 -17.62
C PHE A 179 -6.19 9.70 -17.32
N LYS A 180 -7.18 9.68 -18.19
CA LYS A 180 -8.51 10.30 -17.96
C LYS A 180 -9.51 9.26 -17.49
N ARG A 181 -10.40 9.64 -16.57
CA ARG A 181 -11.55 8.82 -16.18
C ARG A 181 -12.47 8.63 -17.39
N ILE A 182 -12.82 7.38 -17.66
CA ILE A 182 -13.87 7.01 -18.62
C ILE A 182 -15.22 7.20 -17.91
N LYS A 183 -16.16 7.87 -18.57
CA LYS A 183 -17.54 8.07 -18.12
C LYS A 183 -18.47 7.06 -18.80
#